data_AF-A0A1B2IYV2-F1
#
_entry.id   AF-A0A1B2IYV2-F1
#
_cell.length_a   1.000
_cell.length_b   1.000
_cell.length_c   1.000
_cell.angle_alpha   90.00
_cell.angle_beta   90.00
_cell.angle_gamma   90.00
#
_symmetry.space_group_name_H-M   'P 1'
#
loop_
_entity.id
_entity.type
_entity.pdbx_description
1 polymer ?
#
loop_
_entity_poly.entity_id
_entity_poly.type
_entity_poly.pdbx_seq_one_letter_code
_entity_poly.pdbx_strand_id
1 'polypeptide(L)'
;MMNRLNLQLVAREHRITEGQFLVVMLNIVNFFALLVSTSNAVYGMLMFTSLVVLSGHFIVFPSTKNAGRLADLNLWIVGLTLAAGIVKLLLL
;
A
#
# COMPACT_ATOMS: atom_id res chain seq x y z
N MET A 1 -31.65 19.23 4.54
CA MET A 1 -31.48 19.48 3.09
C MET A 1 -30.02 19.84 2.86
N MET A 2 -29.26 19.02 2.12
CA MET A 2 -27.80 19.16 2.00
C MET A 2 -27.43 20.24 0.97
N ASN A 3 -26.68 21.26 1.36
CA ASN A 3 -26.27 22.35 0.47
C ASN A 3 -25.28 21.84 -0.61
N ARG A 4 -25.34 22.41 -1.82
CA ARG A 4 -24.51 22.01 -2.98
C ARG A 4 -23.01 22.11 -2.68
N LEU A 5 -22.61 23.06 -1.84
CA LEU A 5 -21.25 23.21 -1.32
C LEU A 5 -20.84 22.04 -0.39
N ASN A 6 -21.75 21.57 0.47
CA ASN A 6 -21.51 20.39 1.30
C ASN A 6 -21.38 19.11 0.47
N LEU A 7 -22.16 18.97 -0.61
CA LEU A 7 -22.01 17.86 -1.56
C LEU A 7 -20.65 17.87 -2.26
N GLN A 8 -20.15 19.05 -2.65
CA GLN A 8 -18.83 19.18 -3.26
C GLN A 8 -17.67 18.97 -2.27
N LEU A 9 -17.83 19.39 -1.03
CA LEU A 9 -16.88 19.12 0.06
C LEU A 9 -16.83 17.63 0.39
N VAL A 10 -17.98 16.99 0.61
CA VAL A 10 -18.07 15.55 0.88
C VAL A 10 -17.55 14.71 -0.31
N ALA A 11 -17.82 15.14 -1.54
CA ALA A 11 -17.29 14.49 -2.74
C ALA A 11 -15.79 14.73 -2.95
N ARG A 12 -15.24 15.87 -2.54
CA ARG A 12 -13.78 16.11 -2.49
C ARG A 12 -13.12 15.26 -1.42
N GLU A 13 -13.77 15.10 -0.27
CA GLU A 13 -13.28 14.26 0.82
C GLU A 13 -13.22 12.78 0.42
N HIS A 14 -14.03 12.28 -0.50
CA HIS A 14 -13.98 10.86 -0.92
C HIS A 14 -13.08 10.58 -2.14
N ARG A 15 -12.34 11.56 -2.66
CA ARG A 15 -11.50 11.32 -3.85
C ARG A 15 -10.17 10.69 -3.49
N ILE A 16 -10.01 9.42 -3.91
CA ILE A 16 -8.71 8.76 -4.01
C ILE A 16 -7.84 9.56 -4.99
N THR A 17 -6.62 9.90 -4.56
CA THR A 17 -5.64 10.55 -5.43
C THR A 17 -4.90 9.52 -6.29
N GLU A 18 -4.44 9.93 -7.46
CA GLU A 18 -3.66 9.07 -8.37
C GLU A 18 -2.41 8.50 -7.68
N GLY A 19 -1.76 9.28 -6.82
CA GLY A 19 -0.61 8.84 -6.02
C GLY A 19 -0.96 7.72 -5.03
N GLN A 20 -2.10 7.81 -4.36
CA GLN A 20 -2.57 6.75 -3.45
C GLN A 20 -2.86 5.45 -4.19
N PHE A 21 -3.49 5.55 -5.37
CA PHE A 21 -3.76 4.39 -6.22
C PHE A 21 -2.48 3.75 -6.75
N LEU A 22 -1.54 4.56 -7.22
CA LEU A 22 -0.24 4.10 -7.73
C LEU A 22 0.55 3.34 -6.66
N VAL A 23 0.61 3.87 -5.44
CA VAL A 23 1.30 3.22 -4.32
C VAL A 23 0.71 1.85 -4.00
N VAL A 24 -0.62 1.74 -3.97
CA VAL A 24 -1.30 0.44 -3.75
C VAL A 24 -0.98 -0.53 -4.87
N MET A 25 -1.03 -0.09 -6.13
CA MET A 25 -0.70 -0.93 -7.29
C MET A 25 0.74 -1.43 -7.25
N LEU A 26 1.70 -0.55 -6.93
CA LEU A 26 3.10 -0.93 -6.78
C LEU A 26 3.29 -1.99 -5.69
N ASN A 27 2.57 -1.88 -4.58
CA ASN A 27 2.61 -2.89 -3.52
C ASN A 27 2.00 -4.23 -3.93
N ILE A 28 0.90 -4.21 -4.69
CA ILE A 28 0.31 -5.45 -5.25
C ILE A 28 1.32 -6.14 -6.16
N VAL A 29 1.96 -5.39 -7.07
CA VAL A 29 2.98 -5.93 -7.97
C VAL A 29 4.17 -6.48 -7.18
N ASN A 30 4.64 -5.75 -6.17
CA ASN A 30 5.73 -6.18 -5.30
C ASN A 30 5.41 -7.50 -4.57
N PHE A 31 4.18 -7.63 -4.05
CA PHE A 31 3.70 -8.86 -3.42
C PHE A 31 3.74 -10.06 -4.37
N PHE A 32 3.19 -9.92 -5.58
CA PHE A 32 3.22 -11.01 -6.56
C PHE A 32 4.63 -11.34 -7.05
N ALA A 33 5.48 -10.33 -7.25
CA ALA A 33 6.89 -10.53 -7.57
C ALA A 33 7.59 -11.36 -6.48
N LEU A 34 7.26 -11.13 -5.21
CA LEU A 34 7.81 -11.90 -4.09
C LEU A 34 7.35 -13.36 -4.11
N LEU A 35 6.09 -13.64 -4.48
CA LEU A 35 5.59 -15.01 -4.60
C LEU A 35 6.27 -15.80 -5.72
N VAL A 36 6.44 -15.19 -6.89
CA VAL A 36 6.98 -15.86 -8.09
C VAL A 36 8.51 -15.90 -8.11
N SER A 37 9.18 -14.96 -7.44
CA SER A 37 10.63 -14.95 -7.34
C SER A 37 11.16 -16.23 -6.68
N THR A 38 12.34 -16.66 -7.13
CA THR A 38 13.09 -17.82 -6.62
C THR A 38 14.47 -17.46 -6.07
N SER A 39 14.87 -16.18 -6.17
CA SER A 39 16.21 -15.70 -5.79
C SER A 39 16.20 -15.01 -4.42
N ASN A 40 17.11 -15.42 -3.53
CA ASN A 40 17.27 -14.83 -2.20
C ASN A 40 17.65 -13.35 -2.25
N ALA A 41 18.47 -12.95 -3.23
CA ALA A 41 18.80 -11.54 -3.44
C ALA A 41 17.57 -10.72 -3.85
N VAL A 42 16.71 -11.29 -4.69
CA VAL A 42 15.46 -10.64 -5.11
C VAL A 42 14.49 -10.56 -3.93
N TYR A 43 14.38 -11.58 -3.08
CA TYR A 43 13.57 -11.50 -1.86
C TYR A 43 14.00 -10.35 -0.95
N GLY A 44 15.30 -10.22 -0.70
CA GLY A 44 15.84 -9.12 0.11
C GLY A 44 15.51 -7.74 -0.48
N MET A 45 15.61 -7.59 -1.80
CA MET A 45 15.29 -6.33 -2.49
C MET A 45 13.79 -6.00 -2.46
N LEU A 46 12.91 -6.99 -2.65
CA LEU A 46 11.46 -6.80 -2.60
C LEU A 46 10.99 -6.49 -1.17
N MET A 47 11.58 -7.14 -0.16
CA MET A 47 11.38 -6.84 1.26
C MET A 47 11.81 -5.42 1.61
N PHE A 48 13.01 -5.01 1.17
CA PHE A 48 13.49 -3.64 1.35
C PHE A 48 12.54 -2.63 0.69
N THR A 49 12.08 -2.92 -0.54
CA THR A 49 11.12 -2.08 -1.25
C THR A 49 9.81 -1.96 -0.47
N SER A 50 9.28 -3.05 0.11
CA SER A 50 8.10 -3.01 0.97
C SER A 50 8.28 -2.12 2.19
N LEU A 51 9.46 -2.07 2.81
CA LEU A 51 9.75 -1.17 3.94
C LEU A 51 9.79 0.31 3.50
N VAL A 52 10.32 0.59 2.31
CA VAL A 52 10.29 1.93 1.74
C VAL A 52 8.85 2.36 1.44
N VAL A 53 8.03 1.48 0.86
CA VAL A 53 6.63 1.78 0.60
C VAL A 53 5.83 1.92 1.91
N LEU A 54 6.15 1.13 2.95
CA LEU A 54 5.57 1.31 4.29
C LEU A 54 5.87 2.71 4.84
N SER A 55 7.09 3.21 4.65
CA SER A 55 7.47 4.56 5.07
C SER A 55 6.72 5.61 4.25
N GLY A 56 6.62 5.41 2.94
CA GLY A 56 5.85 6.27 2.02
C GLY A 56 4.33 6.25 2.30
N HIS A 57 3.80 5.18 2.89
CA HIS A 57 2.39 5.06 3.26
C HIS A 57 1.94 6.23 4.13
N PHE A 58 2.70 6.56 5.18
CA PHE A 58 2.33 7.63 6.11
C PHE A 58 2.45 9.03 5.51
N ILE A 59 3.22 9.17 4.42
CA ILE A 59 3.36 10.41 3.66
C ILE A 59 2.20 10.58 2.67
N VAL A 60 1.81 9.49 1.99
CA VAL A 60 0.79 9.48 0.93
C VAL A 60 -0.64 9.36 1.48
N PHE A 61 -0.79 8.78 2.67
CA PHE A 61 -2.04 8.68 3.43
C PHE A 61 -1.95 9.50 4.74
N PRO A 62 -1.82 10.84 4.67
CA PRO A 62 -1.64 11.67 5.86
C PRO A 62 -2.94 11.72 6.68
N SER A 63 -3.02 10.98 7.81
CA SER A 63 -4.06 11.10 8.86
C SER A 63 -5.53 11.16 8.39
N THR A 64 -5.85 10.70 7.18
CA THR A 64 -7.14 11.03 6.58
C THR A 64 -8.19 9.98 6.87
N LYS A 65 -9.28 10.40 7.53
CA LYS A 65 -10.59 9.71 7.56
C LYS A 65 -11.14 9.35 6.16
N ASN A 66 -10.55 9.88 5.10
CA ASN A 66 -11.02 9.90 3.72
C ASN A 66 -10.53 8.76 2.82
N ALA A 67 -9.44 8.07 3.20
CA ALA A 67 -8.86 6.99 2.42
C ALA A 67 -8.75 5.68 3.21
N GLY A 68 -9.49 5.54 4.32
CA GLY A 68 -9.33 4.45 5.30
C GLY A 68 -9.24 3.07 4.67
N ARG A 69 -10.18 2.69 3.80
CA ARG A 69 -10.16 1.37 3.13
C ARG A 69 -8.95 1.15 2.22
N LEU A 70 -8.51 2.18 1.49
CA LEU A 70 -7.38 2.06 0.58
C LEU A 70 -6.06 2.07 1.35
N ALA A 71 -5.99 2.86 2.42
CA ALA A 71 -4.88 2.86 3.36
C ALA A 71 -4.76 1.49 4.05
N ASP A 72 -5.86 0.97 4.61
CA ASP A 72 -5.89 -0.35 5.24
C ASP A 72 -5.45 -1.43 4.26
N LEU A 73 -5.99 -1.43 3.03
CA LEU A 73 -5.59 -2.37 1.98
C LEU A 73 -4.08 -2.28 1.71
N ASN A 74 -3.55 -1.06 1.55
CA ASN A 74 -2.13 -0.84 1.33
C ASN A 74 -1.29 -1.40 2.48
N LEU A 75 -1.71 -1.16 3.73
CA LEU A 75 -1.01 -1.65 4.93
C LEU A 75 -1.05 -3.18 5.02
N TRP A 76 -2.20 -3.79 4.72
CA TRP A 76 -2.36 -5.24 4.67
C TRP A 76 -1.43 -5.86 3.63
N ILE A 77 -1.36 -5.29 2.42
CA ILE A 77 -0.48 -5.82 1.36
C ILE A 77 0.99 -5.71 1.78
N VAL A 78 1.41 -4.60 2.37
CA VAL A 78 2.77 -4.46 2.91
C VAL A 78 3.04 -5.52 3.97
N GLY A 79 2.14 -5.67 4.95
CA GLY A 79 2.28 -6.65 6.02
C GLY A 79 2.38 -8.09 5.50
N LEU A 80 1.52 -8.46 4.53
CA LEU A 80 1.57 -9.76 3.87
C LEU A 80 2.86 -9.97 3.08
N THR A 81 3.36 -8.93 2.40
CA THR A 81 4.62 -9.02 1.65
C THR A 81 5.81 -9.23 2.58
N LEU A 82 5.86 -8.51 3.70
CA LEU A 82 6.90 -8.66 4.71
C LEU A 82 6.81 -10.04 5.37
N ALA A 83 5.61 -10.49 5.76
CA ALA A 83 5.42 -11.81 6.35
C ALA A 83 5.85 -12.93 5.39
N ALA A 84 5.39 -12.89 4.14
CA ALA A 84 5.76 -13.86 3.12
C ALA A 84 7.26 -13.84 2.82
N GLY A 85 7.88 -12.66 2.78
CA GLY A 85 9.32 -12.51 2.56
C GLY A 85 10.16 -13.05 3.71
N ILE A 86 9.75 -12.81 4.96
CA ILE A 86 10.41 -13.39 6.15
C ILE A 86 10.30 -14.92 6.12
N VAL A 87 9.10 -15.46 5.86
CA VAL A 87 8.88 -16.91 5.78
C VAL A 87 9.76 -17.52 4.70
N LYS A 88 9.84 -16.90 3.51
CA LYS A 88 10.73 -17.37 2.44
C LYS A 88 12.20 -17.33 2.86
N LEU A 89 12.68 -16.25 3.50
CA LEU A 89 14.07 -16.14 3.94
C LEU A 89 14.45 -17.12 5.08
N LEU A 90 13.48 -17.57 5.87
CA LEU A 90 13.71 -18.52 6.96
C LEU A 90 13.61 -19.98 6.53
N LEU A 91 12.84 -20.28 5.47
CA LEU A 91 12.57 -21.65 5.01
C LEU A 91 13.36 -22.06 3.75
N LEU A 92 13.96 -21.10 3.02
CA LEU A 92 14.79 -21.30 1.83
C LEU A 92 16.18 -20.69 2.03
#